data_AF-A0A968WWE3-F1
#
_entry.id   AF-A0A968WWE3-F1
#
_cell.length_a   1.000
_cell.length_b   1.000
_cell.length_c   1.000
_cell.angle_alpha   90.00
_cell.angle_beta   90.00
_cell.angle_gamma   90.00
#
_symmetry.space_group_name_H-M   'P 1'
#
loop_
_entity.id
_entity.type
_entity.pdbx_description
1 polymer ?
#
loop_
_entity_poly.entity_id
_entity_poly.type
_entity_poly.pdbx_seq_one_letter_code
_entity_poly.pdbx_strand_id
1 'polypeptide(L)' 'MLTIAAIQSGAEEEAKSYFQELIKIDPQWENSKTLQQLDWPEEMKQTLQSMMR' A
#
# COMPACT_ATOMS: atom_id res chain seq x y z
N MET A 1 0.62 -5.23 -5.99
CA MET A 1 0.30 -6.36 -5.10
C MET A 1 1.50 -6.86 -4.28
N LEU A 2 2.76 -6.62 -4.69
CA LEU A 2 3.96 -7.01 -3.92
C LEU A 2 4.03 -6.41 -2.50
N THR A 3 3.65 -5.15 -2.33
CA THR A 3 3.57 -4.49 -1.02
C THR A 3 2.68 -5.25 -0.02
N ILE A 4 1.46 -5.60 -0.42
CA ILE A 4 0.49 -6.29 0.46
C ILE A 4 1.00 -7.69 0.80
N ALA A 5 1.55 -8.42 -0.18
CA ALA A 5 2.12 -9.74 0.05
C ALA A 5 3.32 -9.72 0.99
N ALA A 6 4.19 -8.70 0.88
CA ALA A 6 5.33 -8.51 1.75
C ALA A 6 4.90 -8.25 3.21
N ILE A 7 3.88 -7.41 3.43
CA ILE A 7 3.33 -7.18 4.78
C ILE A 7 2.73 -8.45 5.37
N GLN A 8 1.92 -9.17 4.59
CA GLN A 8 1.31 -10.42 5.06
C GLN A 8 2.34 -11.51 5.37
N SER A 9 3.53 -11.42 4.78
CA SER A 9 4.65 -12.34 5.01
C SER A 9 5.58 -11.89 6.15
N GLY A 10 5.31 -10.74 6.79
CA GLY A 10 6.17 -10.16 7.84
C GLY A 10 7.41 -9.43 7.33
N ALA A 11 7.53 -9.23 6.01
CA ALA A 11 8.62 -8.51 5.35
C ALA A 11 8.28 -7.01 5.25
N GLU A 12 8.19 -6.34 6.40
CA GLU A 12 7.69 -4.96 6.50
C GLU A 12 8.63 -3.94 5.83
N GLU A 13 9.94 -4.12 5.92
CA GLU A 13 10.93 -3.21 5.33
C GLU A 13 10.93 -3.29 3.78
N GLU A 14 10.79 -4.49 3.23
CA GLU A 14 10.59 -4.70 1.80
C GLU A 14 9.25 -4.14 1.35
N ALA A 15 8.20 -4.30 2.16
CA ALA A 15 6.90 -3.70 1.85
C ALA A 15 6.99 -2.17 1.76
N LYS A 16 7.73 -1.51 2.67
CA LYS A 16 7.96 -0.05 2.60
C LYS A 16 8.67 0.34 1.31
N SER A 17 9.71 -0.40 0.95
CA SER A 17 10.44 -0.18 -0.30
C SER A 17 9.52 -0.31 -1.52
N TYR A 18 8.72 -1.38 -1.58
CA TYR A 18 7.76 -1.57 -2.67
C TYR A 18 6.67 -0.51 -2.70
N PHE A 19 6.20 -0.04 -1.53
CA PHE A 19 5.20 1.02 -1.47
C PHE A 19 5.74 2.36 -1.96
N GLN A 20 6.99 2.69 -1.59
CA GLN A 20 7.67 3.89 -2.10
C GLN A 20 7.88 3.84 -3.61
N GLU A 21 8.24 2.68 -4.18
CA GLU A 21 8.31 2.51 -5.63
C GLU A 21 6.94 2.68 -6.29
N LEU A 22 5.87 2.18 -5.67
CA LEU A 22 4.49 2.36 -6.12
C LEU A 22 4.11 3.84 -6.19
N ILE A 23 4.44 4.61 -5.16
CA ILE A 23 4.21 6.07 -5.13
C ILE A 23 5.04 6.79 -6.20
N LYS A 24 6.28 6.37 -6.45
CA LYS A 24 7.13 6.97 -7.51
C LYS A 24 6.56 6.77 -8.90
N ILE A 25 5.99 5.59 -9.16
CA ILE A 25 5.35 5.26 -10.45
C ILE A 25 4.04 6.04 -10.57
N ASP A 26 3.30 6.13 -9.48
CA ASP A 26 1.97 6.72 -9.46
C ASP A 26 1.71 7.42 -8.11
N PRO A 27 1.88 8.76 -8.06
CA PRO A 27 1.75 9.51 -6.82
C PRO A 27 0.35 9.45 -6.19
N GLN A 28 -0.67 9.00 -6.94
CA GLN A 28 -2.03 8.93 -6.40
C GLN A 28 -2.16 7.94 -5.24
N TRP A 29 -1.22 7.00 -5.11
CA TRP A 29 -1.14 6.05 -4.00
C TRP A 29 -0.79 6.70 -2.66
N GLU A 30 -0.25 7.93 -2.67
CA GLU A 30 -0.03 8.75 -1.47
C GLU A 30 -1.32 9.43 -0.98
N ASN A 31 -2.39 9.40 -1.77
CA ASN A 31 -3.67 9.95 -1.38
C ASN A 31 -4.61 8.86 -0.85
N SER A 32 -4.90 8.93 0.45
CA SER A 32 -5.79 7.98 1.13
C SER A 32 -7.21 7.96 0.56
N LYS A 33 -7.67 9.06 -0.06
CA LYS A 33 -8.97 9.12 -0.76
C LYS A 33 -8.97 8.21 -1.99
N THR A 34 -7.85 8.10 -2.71
CA THR A 34 -7.72 7.19 -3.85
C THR A 34 -7.92 5.75 -3.38
N LEU A 35 -7.29 5.35 -2.26
CA LEU A 35 -7.46 4.01 -1.68
C LEU A 35 -8.91 3.71 -1.30
N GLN A 36 -9.66 4.70 -0.78
CA GLN A 36 -11.06 4.53 -0.40
C GLN A 36 -11.98 4.34 -1.61
N GLN A 37 -11.63 4.92 -2.77
CA GLN A 37 -12.40 4.80 -4.01
C GLN A 37 -12.18 3.49 -4.76
N LEU A 38 -11.12 2.74 -4.42
CA LEU A 38 -10.85 1.43 -5.01
C LEU A 38 -11.94 0.44 -4.59
N ASP A 39 -12.38 -0.43 -5.49
CA ASP A 39 -13.27 -1.56 -5.18
C ASP A 39 -12.45 -2.76 -4.67
N TRP A 40 -11.61 -2.51 -3.67
CA TRP A 40 -10.72 -3.51 -3.06
C TRP A 40 -11.23 -3.93 -1.68
N PRO A 41 -10.85 -5.13 -1.20
CA PRO A 41 -11.14 -5.55 0.16
C PRO A 41 -10.64 -4.53 1.18
N GLU A 42 -11.44 -4.29 2.21
CA GLU A 42 -11.12 -3.30 3.26
C GLU A 42 -9.79 -3.60 3.95
N GLU A 43 -9.49 -4.87 4.18
CA GLU A 43 -8.21 -5.32 4.76
C GLU A 43 -7.00 -4.88 3.93
N MET A 44 -7.11 -4.91 2.60
CA MET A 44 -6.03 -4.47 1.71
C MET A 44 -5.86 -2.95 1.74
N LYS A 45 -6.98 -2.22 1.79
CA LYS A 45 -6.97 -0.75 1.92
C LYS A 45 -6.34 -0.33 3.24
N GLN A 46 -6.71 -0.97 4.34
CA GLN A 46 -6.13 -0.69 5.65
C GLN A 46 -4.65 -1.02 5.71
N THR A 47 -4.24 -2.15 5.11
CA THR A 47 -2.82 -2.54 4.98
C THR A 47 -2.01 -1.48 4.22
N LEU A 48 -2.57 -0.89 3.17
CA LEU A 48 -1.90 0.19 2.44
C LEU A 48 -1.92 1.50 3.23
N GLN A 49 -3.03 1.82 3.89
CA GLN A 49 -3.14 3.02 4.74
C GLN A 49 -2.14 3.01 5.91
N SER A 50 -1.87 1.85 6.52
CA SER A 50 -0.85 1.75 7.58
C SER A 50 0.55 2.09 7.09
N MET A 51 0.82 1.98 5.78
CA MET A 51 2.11 2.29 5.16
C MET A 51 2.29 3.77 4.80
N MET A 52 1.21 4.55 4.91
CA MET A 52 1.22 6.00 4.64
C MET A 52 1.55 6.83 5.90
N ARG A 53 1.75 6.16 7.03
CA ARG A 53 1.92 6.77 8.36
C ARG A 53 3.38 6.85 8.74
#